data_AF-U2ZZK6-F1
#
_entry.id   AF-U2ZZK6-F1
#
_cell.length_a   1.000
_cell.length_b   1.000
_cell.length_c   1.000
_cell.angle_alpha   90.00
_cell.angle_beta   90.00
_cell.angle_gamma   90.00
#
_symmetry.space_group_name_H-M   'P 1'
#
loop_
_entity.id
_entity.type
_entity.pdbx_description
1 polymer ?
#
loop_
_entity_poly.entity_id
_entity_poly.type
_entity_poly.pdbx_seq_one_letter_code
_entity_poly.pdbx_strand_id
1 'polypeptide(L)' 'MPYRGSVHGTIQDILGGVRSICACVGAVKLKELTKRTTFIRVQGQENNVFGKEK' A
#
# COMPACT_ATOMS: atom_id res chain seq x y z
N MET A 1 -14.94 11.97 9.46
CA MET A 1 -14.24 11.78 8.17
C MET A 1 -14.81 12.77 7.15
N PRO A 2 -13.97 13.51 6.42
CA PRO A 2 -14.45 14.37 5.33
C PRO A 2 -14.93 13.54 4.14
N TYR A 3 -15.98 14.00 3.47
CA TYR A 3 -16.48 13.39 2.23
C TYR A 3 -15.41 13.48 1.14
N ARG A 4 -15.15 12.36 0.45
CA ARG A 4 -14.04 12.23 -0.52
C ARG A 4 -14.47 12.31 -1.99
N GLY A 5 -15.73 12.68 -2.26
CA GLY A 5 -16.25 12.75 -3.63
C GLY A 5 -16.63 11.39 -4.20
N SER A 6 -16.54 11.27 -5.53
CA SER A 6 -16.85 10.03 -6.25
C SER A 6 -15.89 8.89 -5.90
N VAL A 7 -16.44 7.69 -5.73
CA VAL A 7 -15.68 6.47 -5.41
C VAL A 7 -14.68 6.10 -6.52
N HIS A 8 -14.90 6.54 -7.75
CA HIS A 8 -14.05 6.21 -8.89
C HIS A 8 -12.57 6.57 -8.67
N GLY A 9 -12.30 7.77 -8.12
CA GLY A 9 -10.93 8.22 -7.84
C GLY A 9 -10.25 7.33 -6.80
N THR A 10 -10.94 7.01 -5.71
CA THR A 10 -10.41 6.12 -4.66
C THR A 10 -10.09 4.73 -5.19
N ILE A 11 -10.91 4.17 -6.09
CA ILE A 11 -10.62 2.88 -6.72
C ILE A 11 -9.35 2.97 -7.57
N GLN A 12 -9.17 4.01 -8.36
CA GLN A 12 -7.96 4.20 -9.16
C GLN A 12 -6.70 4.32 -8.30
N ASP A 13 -6.76 5.05 -7.18
CA ASP A 13 -5.64 5.18 -6.24
C ASP A 13 -5.23 3.82 -5.65
N ILE A 14 -6.21 3.02 -5.21
CA ILE A 14 -5.98 1.68 -4.67
C ILE A 14 -5.35 0.77 -5.73
N LEU A 15 -5.91 0.76 -6.95
CA LEU A 15 -5.38 -0.04 -8.05
C LEU A 15 -3.99 0.45 -8.51
N GLY A 16 -3.70 1.75 -8.36
CA GLY A 16 -2.35 2.32 -8.56
C GLY A 16 -1.35 1.73 -7.57
N GLY A 17 -1.69 1.71 -6.28
CA GLY A 17 -0.85 1.11 -5.24
C GLY A 17 -0.60 -0.38 -5.46
N VAL A 18 -1.64 -1.14 -5.82
CA VAL A 18 -1.53 -2.59 -6.11
C VAL A 18 -0.63 -2.84 -7.32
N ARG A 19 -0.68 -2.00 -8.37
CA ARG A 19 0.22 -2.15 -9.52
C ARG A 19 1.68 -1.81 -9.19
N SER A 20 1.88 -0.77 -8.38
CA SER A 20 3.22 -0.37 -7.92
C SER A 20 3.90 -1.50 -7.14
N ILE A 21 3.21 -2.09 -6.15
CA ILE A 21 3.77 -3.19 -5.36
C ILE A 21 4.05 -4.44 -6.22
N CYS A 22 3.18 -4.74 -7.20
CA CYS A 22 3.41 -5.84 -8.14
C CYS A 22 4.73 -5.68 -8.91
N ALA A 23 5.09 -4.45 -9.30
CA ALA A 23 6.38 -4.17 -9.94
C ALA A 23 7.56 -4.39 -8.97
N CYS A 24 7.43 -3.98 -7.70
CA CYS A 24 8.47 -4.17 -6.68
C CYS A 24 8.79 -5.65 -6.40
N VAL A 25 7.77 -6.52 -6.40
CA VAL A 25 7.93 -7.96 -6.10
C VAL A 25 8.02 -8.83 -7.35
N GLY A 26 7.99 -8.23 -8.55
CA GLY A 26 8.02 -8.95 -9.82
C GLY A 26 6.82 -9.87 -10.06
N ALA A 27 5.63 -9.49 -9.59
CA ALA A 27 4.39 -10.23 -9.80
C ALA A 27 3.65 -9.70 -11.05
N VAL A 28 3.38 -10.58 -12.02
CA VAL A 28 2.62 -10.23 -13.24
C VAL A 28 1.11 -10.32 -13.00
N LYS A 29 0.70 -11.18 -12.06
CA LYS A 29 -0.71 -11.42 -11.69
C LYS A 29 -0.90 -11.30 -10.19
N LEU A 30 -2.08 -10.85 -9.75
CA LEU A 30 -2.39 -10.68 -8.33
C LEU A 30 -2.26 -11.99 -7.53
N LYS A 31 -2.55 -13.14 -8.14
CA LYS A 31 -2.38 -14.47 -7.54
C LYS A 31 -0.91 -14.83 -7.25
N GLU A 32 0.04 -14.19 -7.92
CA GLU A 32 1.47 -14.41 -7.69
C GLU A 32 2.01 -13.54 -6.55
N LEU A 33 1.31 -12.46 -6.20
CA LEU A 33 1.72 -11.52 -5.16
C LEU A 33 1.93 -12.26 -3.83
N THR A 34 1.01 -13.14 -3.44
CA THR A 34 1.09 -13.91 -2.19
C THR A 34 2.23 -14.93 -2.16
N LYS A 35 2.76 -15.33 -3.33
CA LYS A 35 3.88 -16.28 -3.44
C LYS A 35 5.24 -15.60 -3.49
N ARG A 36 5.29 -14.39 -4.07
CA ARG A 36 6.55 -13.65 -4.31
C ARG A 36 6.87 -12.62 -3.23
N THR A 37 5.88 -12.19 -2.45
CA THR A 37 6.08 -11.17 -1.41
C THR A 37 6.79 -11.75 -0.20
N THR A 38 7.87 -11.10 0.23
CA THR A 38 8.55 -11.40 1.49
C THR A 38 8.34 -10.23 2.45
N PHE A 39 7.84 -10.53 3.65
CA PHE A 39 7.68 -9.52 4.70
C PHE A 39 8.91 -9.52 5.59
N ILE A 40 9.36 -8.31 5.94
CA ILE A 40 10.49 -8.10 6.86
C ILE A 40 9.95 -7.39 8.10
N ARG A 41 10.28 -7.90 9.29
CA ARG A 41 9.95 -7.24 10.56
C ARG A 41 10.91 -6.07 10.79
N VAL A 42 10.35 -4.88 11.01
CA VAL A 42 11.10 -3.67 11.38
C VAL A 42 10.97 -3.42 12.88
N GLN A 43 12.06 -3.04 13.55
CA GLN A 43 12.09 -2.74 14.99
C GLN A 43 11.93 -1.25 15.32
N GLY A 44 12.32 -0.36 14.41
CA GLY A 44 12.16 1.10 14.54
C GLY A 44 10.90 1.62 13.82
N GLN A 45 10.28 2.66 14.35
CA GLN A 45 9.17 3.38 13.71
C GLN A 45 9.57 4.83 13.46
N GLU A 46 10.06 5.13 12.26
CA GLU A 46 10.40 6.50 11.82
C GLU A 46 9.17 7.29 11.34
N ASN A 47 8.01 7.02 11.94
CA ASN A 47 6.76 7.67 11.54
C ASN A 47 6.66 9.08 12.14
N ASN A 48 7.32 10.03 11.50
CA ASN A 48 7.34 11.44 11.93
C ASN A 48 6.00 12.18 11.75
N VAL A 49 5.02 11.55 11.08
CA VAL A 49 3.71 12.16 10.76
C VAL A 49 2.67 11.83 11.83
N PHE A 50 2.68 10.61 12.36
CA PHE A 50 1.72 10.15 13.36
C PHE A 50 2.35 9.82 14.73
N GLY A 51 3.69 9.87 14.85
CA GLY A 51 4.42 9.50 16.07
C GLY A 51 4.53 10.60 17.15
N LYS A 52 3.92 11.76 16.95
CA LYS A 52 3.74 12.77 18.00
C LYS A 52 2.31 12.68 18.52
N GLU A 53 2.07 11.72 19.41
CA GLU A 53 0.89 11.79 20.29
C GLU A 53 1.05 13.00 21.22
N LYS A 54 -0.04 13.78 21.38
CA LYS A 54 -0.20 14.69 22.51
C LYS A 54 -0.79 13.90 23.67
#